data_AF-A0A838UGZ9-F1
#
_entry.id   AF-A0A838UGZ9-F1
#
_cell.length_a   1.000
_cell.length_b   1.000
_cell.length_c   1.000
_cell.angle_alpha   90.00
_cell.angle_beta   90.00
_cell.angle_gamma   90.00
#
_symmetry.space_group_name_H-M   'P 1'
#
loop_
_entity.id
_entity.type
_entity.pdbx_description
1 polymer ?
#
loop_
_entity_poly.entity_id
_entity_poly.type
_entity_poly.pdbx_seq_one_letter_code
_entity_poly.pdbx_strand_id
1 'polypeptide(L)'
;MRAGSRRPKTRLRPALALGALLLSACDGPGAPTAPGVCWRDVAAPGAVRRFVALARDVATLDDCAAQLEAIHLMSGQAVAGAFQGYFIAADARQVSSSASRNGFRYPVFQPSQRREIDADLGALIKDRNGRAPSAGDIAVLRR
;
A
#
# COMPACT_ATOMS: atom_id res chain seq x y z
N MET A 1 38.39 20.64 75.99
CA MET A 1 39.16 20.71 74.73
C MET A 1 38.24 20.31 73.58
N ARG A 2 38.24 21.07 72.48
CA ARG A 2 37.27 21.04 71.37
C ARG A 2 37.61 19.97 70.32
N ALA A 3 36.60 19.28 69.80
CA ALA A 3 36.53 18.69 68.45
C ALA A 3 35.06 18.28 68.22
N GLY A 4 34.32 18.56 67.15
CA GLY A 4 34.65 19.01 65.80
C GLY A 4 33.66 18.34 64.84
N SER A 5 32.35 18.62 64.95
CA SER A 5 31.31 18.01 64.09
C SER A 5 31.19 18.78 62.76
N ARG A 6 31.62 18.16 61.65
CA ARG A 6 31.38 18.66 60.29
C ARG A 6 30.07 18.08 59.75
N ARG A 7 29.05 18.93 59.56
CA ARG A 7 27.83 18.58 58.81
C ARG A 7 28.10 18.59 57.31
N PRO A 8 27.71 17.55 56.55
CA PRO A 8 27.73 17.61 55.09
C PRO A 8 26.56 18.47 54.57
N LYS A 9 26.87 19.35 53.60
CA LYS A 9 25.92 20.23 52.92
C LYS A 9 25.19 19.45 51.82
N THR A 10 23.93 19.10 52.04
CA THR A 10 23.05 18.49 51.03
C THR A 10 22.69 19.53 49.98
N ARG A 11 23.24 19.41 48.77
CA ARG A 11 22.87 20.24 47.63
C ARG A 11 21.57 19.72 47.01
N LEU A 12 20.57 20.59 46.99
CA LEU A 12 19.29 20.45 46.30
C LEU A 12 19.53 20.25 44.79
N ARG A 13 18.87 19.27 44.17
CA ARG A 13 18.81 19.11 42.71
C ARG A 13 17.35 19.18 42.27
N PRO A 14 16.94 20.18 41.46
CA PRO A 14 15.64 20.15 40.80
C PRO A 14 15.78 19.28 39.55
N ALA A 15 15.05 18.18 39.49
CA ALA A 15 14.92 17.38 38.27
C ALA A 15 13.51 17.58 37.71
N LEU A 16 13.33 18.64 36.91
CA LEU A 16 12.23 18.72 35.95
C LEU A 16 12.54 17.70 34.83
N ALA A 17 11.87 16.56 34.84
CA ALA A 17 11.84 15.64 33.72
C ALA A 17 10.51 15.83 32.97
N LEU A 18 10.50 16.76 32.00
CA LEU A 18 9.43 16.89 31.01
C LEU A 18 9.49 15.66 30.09
N GLY A 19 8.60 14.70 30.31
CA GLY A 19 8.38 13.57 29.41
C GLY A 19 7.71 14.03 28.12
N ALA A 20 8.50 14.33 27.10
CA ALA A 20 8.01 14.47 25.74
C ALA A 20 7.89 13.08 25.11
N LEU A 21 6.65 12.58 25.02
CA LEU A 21 6.29 11.38 24.27
C LEU A 21 6.67 11.59 22.79
N LEU A 22 7.64 10.81 22.32
CA LEU A 22 8.01 10.68 20.91
C LEU A 22 6.85 10.00 20.16
N LEU A 23 5.90 10.78 19.65
CA LEU A 23 5.02 10.36 18.55
C LEU A 23 5.84 10.34 17.26
N SER A 24 6.72 9.34 17.10
CA SER A 24 7.30 9.06 15.79
C SER A 24 6.16 8.69 14.84
N ALA A 25 5.85 9.59 13.91
CA ALA A 25 4.83 9.43 12.88
C ALA A 25 5.01 8.10 12.14
N CYS A 26 4.11 7.15 12.42
CA CYS A 26 4.03 5.85 11.76
C CYS A 26 3.36 5.99 10.38
N ASP A 27 3.95 6.77 9.48
CA ASP A 27 3.68 6.61 8.06
C ASP A 27 4.60 5.50 7.55
N GLY A 28 4.03 4.31 7.34
CA GLY A 28 4.79 3.21 6.74
C GLY A 28 5.29 3.57 5.33
N PRO A 29 6.03 2.68 4.65
CA PRO A 29 6.70 3.01 3.40
C PRO A 29 5.73 3.60 2.36
N GLY A 30 6.21 4.61 1.63
CA GLY A 30 5.52 5.23 0.51
C GLY A 30 5.27 4.24 -0.62
N ALA A 31 4.46 4.64 -1.59
CA ALA A 31 4.24 3.84 -2.79
C ALA A 31 5.55 3.75 -3.59
N PRO A 32 5.99 2.55 -4.01
CA PRO A 32 7.19 2.39 -4.84
C PRO A 32 7.09 3.19 -6.14
N THR A 33 8.21 3.79 -6.54
CA THR A 33 8.30 4.70 -7.71
C THR A 33 9.03 4.11 -8.91
N ALA A 34 9.49 2.85 -8.82
CA ALA A 34 10.19 2.21 -9.93
C ALA A 34 9.33 2.21 -11.20
N PRO A 35 9.85 2.70 -12.34
CA PRO A 35 9.07 2.84 -13.56
C PRO A 35 8.68 1.49 -14.14
N GLY A 36 7.46 1.41 -14.68
CA GLY A 36 6.95 0.21 -15.35
C GLY A 36 6.74 -1.02 -14.45
N VAL A 37 6.84 -0.90 -13.12
CA VAL A 37 6.63 -2.03 -12.20
C VAL A 37 5.29 -1.90 -11.49
N CYS A 38 4.43 -2.89 -11.67
CA CYS A 38 3.22 -3.04 -10.88
C CYS A 38 3.55 -3.81 -9.59
N TRP A 39 3.21 -3.24 -8.45
CA TRP A 39 3.50 -3.80 -7.15
C TRP A 39 2.23 -4.33 -6.49
N ARG A 40 2.31 -5.49 -5.85
CA ARG A 40 1.29 -6.00 -4.94
C ARG A 40 1.74 -5.80 -3.51
N ASP A 41 0.85 -5.29 -2.67
CA ASP A 41 1.03 -5.34 -1.23
C ASP A 41 0.64 -6.71 -0.70
N VAL A 42 1.57 -7.34 0.02
CA VAL A 42 1.42 -8.67 0.60
C VAL A 42 1.57 -8.62 2.13
N ALA A 43 1.43 -7.44 2.72
CA ALA A 43 1.31 -7.29 4.16
C ALA A 43 -0.05 -7.81 4.65
N ALA A 44 -0.05 -8.40 5.84
CA ALA A 44 -1.29 -8.70 6.55
C ALA A 44 -2.00 -7.39 6.96
N PRO A 45 -3.33 -7.42 7.18
CA PRO A 45 -4.04 -6.27 7.71
C PRO A 45 -3.39 -5.72 8.99
N GLY A 46 -3.14 -4.41 9.04
CA GLY A 46 -2.49 -3.75 10.18
C GLY A 46 -0.97 -3.88 10.25
N ALA A 47 -0.35 -4.71 9.41
CA ALA A 47 1.11 -4.81 9.34
C ALA A 47 1.74 -3.72 8.48
N VAL A 48 3.05 -3.53 8.62
CA VAL A 48 3.83 -2.66 7.75
C VAL A 48 3.73 -3.17 6.32
N ARG A 49 3.35 -2.29 5.39
CA ARG A 49 3.18 -2.61 3.96
C ARG A 49 4.45 -3.21 3.39
N ARG A 50 4.29 -4.25 2.58
CA ARG A 50 5.40 -4.94 1.91
C ARG A 50 5.03 -5.15 0.46
N PHE A 51 5.71 -4.42 -0.41
CA PHE A 51 5.48 -4.48 -1.84
C PHE A 51 6.37 -5.52 -2.50
N VAL A 52 5.76 -6.40 -3.30
CA VAL A 52 6.45 -7.33 -4.19
C VAL A 52 6.06 -7.03 -5.63
N ALA A 53 7.01 -7.19 -6.55
CA ALA A 53 6.73 -6.98 -7.97
C ALA A 53 5.72 -8.04 -8.43
N LEU A 54 4.56 -7.57 -8.91
CA LEU A 54 3.52 -8.40 -9.52
C LEU A 54 3.84 -8.60 -11.00
N ALA A 55 4.19 -7.50 -11.68
CA ALA A 55 4.60 -7.50 -13.08
C ALA A 55 5.58 -6.36 -13.37
N ARG A 56 6.33 -6.53 -14.45
CA ARG A 56 7.24 -5.54 -15.02
C ARG A 56 6.75 -5.15 -16.42
N ASP A 57 7.33 -4.10 -16.98
CA ASP A 57 6.99 -3.58 -18.30
C ASP A 57 5.50 -3.20 -18.44
N VAL A 58 4.92 -2.73 -17.33
CA VAL A 58 3.53 -2.27 -17.25
C VAL A 58 3.46 -0.82 -17.70
N ALA A 59 2.70 -0.54 -18.76
CA ALA A 59 2.73 0.77 -19.41
C ALA A 59 2.04 1.87 -18.58
N THR A 60 0.90 1.56 -17.95
CA THR A 60 0.07 2.57 -17.29
C THR A 60 -0.44 2.14 -15.92
N LEU A 61 -0.95 3.11 -15.15
CA LEU A 61 -1.61 2.88 -13.87
C LEU A 61 -2.82 1.96 -14.03
N ASP A 62 -3.62 2.18 -15.07
CA ASP A 62 -4.80 1.40 -15.41
C ASP A 62 -4.46 -0.09 -15.62
N ASP A 63 -3.34 -0.38 -16.29
CA ASP A 63 -2.92 -1.76 -16.54
C ASP A 63 -2.49 -2.46 -15.24
N CYS A 64 -1.85 -1.73 -14.32
CA CYS A 64 -1.56 -2.27 -12.98
C CYS A 64 -2.85 -2.46 -12.16
N ALA A 65 -3.79 -1.53 -12.27
CA ALA A 65 -5.08 -1.60 -11.59
C ALA A 65 -5.90 -2.81 -12.07
N ALA A 66 -5.94 -3.08 -13.37
CA ALA A 66 -6.59 -4.26 -13.94
C ALA A 66 -5.92 -5.57 -13.47
N GLN A 67 -4.60 -5.60 -13.30
CA GLN A 67 -3.91 -6.77 -12.76
C GLN A 67 -4.28 -7.04 -11.29
N LEU A 68 -4.40 -5.99 -10.47
CA LEU A 68 -4.84 -6.13 -9.08
C LEU A 68 -6.31 -6.54 -9.01
N GLU A 69 -7.15 -6.03 -9.92
CA GLU A 69 -8.55 -6.44 -10.05
C GLU A 69 -8.69 -7.91 -10.43
N ALA A 70 -7.87 -8.42 -11.35
CA ALA A 70 -7.88 -9.85 -11.67
C ALA A 70 -7.62 -10.72 -10.43
N ILE A 71 -6.69 -10.31 -9.55
CA ILE A 71 -6.43 -11.01 -8.28
C ILE A 71 -7.64 -10.87 -7.34
N HIS A 72 -8.29 -9.71 -7.30
CA HIS A 72 -9.52 -9.51 -6.53
C HIS A 72 -10.62 -10.46 -7.01
N LEU A 73 -10.90 -10.53 -8.31
CA LEU A 73 -11.89 -11.42 -8.90
C LEU A 73 -11.61 -12.89 -8.62
N MET A 74 -10.34 -13.30 -8.67
CA MET A 74 -9.94 -14.69 -8.38
C MET A 74 -10.07 -15.06 -6.90
N SER A 75 -9.77 -14.13 -5.99
CA SER A 75 -9.70 -14.42 -4.55
C SER A 75 -10.95 -14.02 -3.77
N GLY A 76 -11.78 -13.13 -4.33
CA GLY A 76 -12.86 -12.44 -3.64
C GLY A 76 -12.40 -11.47 -2.54
N GLN A 77 -11.08 -11.32 -2.31
CA GLN A 77 -10.53 -10.49 -1.24
C GLN A 77 -10.09 -9.13 -1.78
N ALA A 78 -10.14 -8.10 -0.94
CA ALA A 78 -9.58 -6.80 -1.30
C ALA A 78 -8.07 -6.92 -1.56
N VAL A 79 -7.60 -6.35 -2.66
CA VAL A 79 -6.21 -6.39 -3.09
C VAL A 79 -5.67 -4.97 -3.12
N ALA A 80 -4.51 -4.76 -2.52
CA ALA A 80 -3.82 -3.48 -2.57
C ALA A 80 -2.49 -3.61 -3.31
N GLY A 81 -2.06 -2.51 -3.91
CA GLY A 81 -0.83 -2.45 -4.66
C GLY A 81 -0.36 -1.02 -4.88
N ALA A 82 0.57 -0.85 -5.80
CA ALA A 82 1.10 0.45 -6.17
C ALA A 82 1.71 0.46 -7.58
N PHE A 83 1.75 1.64 -8.19
CA PHE A 83 2.40 1.90 -9.46
C PHE A 83 2.96 3.33 -9.48
N GLN A 84 4.26 3.47 -9.74
CA GLN A 84 4.96 4.75 -9.92
C GLN A 84 4.56 5.85 -8.92
N GLY A 85 4.56 5.54 -7.62
CA GLY A 85 4.24 6.50 -6.56
C GLY A 85 2.76 6.64 -6.20
N TYR A 86 1.86 5.92 -6.87
CA TYR A 86 0.44 5.86 -6.53
C TYR A 86 0.10 4.54 -5.84
N PHE A 87 -0.69 4.62 -4.78
CA PHE A 87 -1.33 3.45 -4.18
C PHE A 87 -2.57 3.08 -4.96
N ILE A 88 -2.79 1.79 -5.18
CA ILE A 88 -3.97 1.26 -5.87
C ILE A 88 -4.67 0.28 -4.92
N ALA A 89 -6.00 0.28 -4.90
CA ALA A 89 -6.78 -0.79 -4.27
C ALA A 89 -7.92 -1.23 -5.18
N ALA A 90 -8.09 -2.54 -5.26
CA ALA A 90 -9.20 -3.25 -5.88
C ALA A 90 -10.01 -3.90 -4.75
N ASP A 91 -11.28 -3.50 -4.61
CA ASP A 91 -12.22 -4.10 -3.67
C ASP A 91 -13.61 -4.24 -4.33
N ALA A 92 -14.55 -4.87 -3.62
CA ALA A 92 -15.89 -5.13 -4.17
C ALA A 92 -16.64 -3.86 -4.63
N ARG A 93 -16.28 -2.67 -4.12
CA ARG A 93 -16.95 -1.41 -4.47
C ARG A 93 -16.31 -0.75 -5.69
N GLN A 94 -14.98 -0.66 -5.74
CA GLN A 94 -14.28 0.01 -6.84
C GLN A 94 -12.81 -0.38 -6.96
N VAL A 95 -12.24 -0.10 -8.12
CA VAL A 95 -10.79 0.03 -8.32
C VAL A 95 -10.41 1.49 -8.23
N SER A 96 -9.49 1.83 -7.32
CA SER A 96 -9.16 3.23 -7.02
C SER A 96 -7.69 3.46 -6.76
N SER A 97 -7.23 4.69 -7.01
CA SER A 97 -5.87 5.14 -6.76
C SER A 97 -5.79 6.36 -5.84
N SER A 98 -4.65 6.52 -5.15
CA SER A 98 -4.34 7.71 -4.38
C SER A 98 -2.83 7.98 -4.37
N ALA A 99 -2.44 9.25 -4.35
CA ALA A 99 -1.04 9.66 -4.19
C ALA A 99 -0.51 9.44 -2.76
N SER A 100 -1.40 9.29 -1.78
CA SER A 100 -1.04 9.09 -0.38
C SER A 100 -1.82 7.94 0.24
N ARG A 101 -1.23 7.31 1.26
CA ARG A 101 -1.74 6.06 1.85
C ARG A 101 -3.19 6.19 2.32
N ASN A 102 -3.47 7.27 3.03
CA ASN A 102 -4.77 7.58 3.64
C ASN A 102 -5.44 8.77 2.93
N GLY A 103 -4.98 9.10 1.72
CA GLY A 103 -5.49 10.24 0.96
C GLY A 103 -6.85 9.97 0.34
N PHE A 104 -7.40 11.02 -0.29
CA PHE A 104 -8.56 10.89 -1.14
C PHE A 104 -8.28 9.88 -2.26
N ARG A 105 -9.27 9.05 -2.57
CA ARG A 105 -9.17 7.98 -3.56
C ARG A 105 -10.00 8.32 -4.78
N TYR A 106 -9.38 8.27 -5.94
CA TYR A 106 -10.02 8.49 -7.23
C TYR A 106 -10.32 7.13 -7.87
N PRO A 107 -11.53 6.91 -8.42
CA PRO A 107 -11.80 5.74 -9.22
C PRO A 107 -10.85 5.68 -10.42
N VAL A 108 -10.25 4.52 -10.67
CA VAL A 108 -9.44 4.29 -11.88
C VAL A 108 -10.37 3.99 -13.06
N PHE A 109 -11.45 3.25 -12.82
CA PHE A 109 -12.43 2.89 -13.83
C PHE A 109 -13.81 3.45 -13.45
N GLN A 110 -14.56 3.92 -14.45
CA GLN A 110 -15.98 4.19 -14.27
C GLN A 110 -16.77 2.88 -14.05
N PRO A 111 -17.95 2.90 -13.43
CA PRO A 111 -18.71 1.67 -13.15
C PRO A 111 -19.07 0.84 -14.39
N SER A 112 -19.36 1.47 -15.54
CA SER A 112 -19.60 0.75 -16.80
C SER A 112 -18.32 0.11 -17.33
N GLN A 113 -17.24 0.89 -17.39
CA GLN A 113 -15.93 0.43 -17.83
C GLN A 113 -15.41 -0.72 -16.97
N ARG A 114 -15.60 -0.66 -15.64
CA ARG A 114 -15.21 -1.75 -14.74
C ARG A 114 -15.95 -3.05 -15.09
N ARG A 115 -17.24 -3.01 -15.38
CA ARG A 115 -18.00 -4.22 -15.74
C ARG A 115 -17.48 -4.88 -17.01
N GLU A 116 -17.07 -4.08 -18.00
CA GLU A 116 -16.45 -4.59 -19.23
C GLU A 116 -15.09 -5.23 -18.93
N ILE A 117 -14.24 -4.53 -18.18
CA ILE A 117 -12.94 -5.07 -17.74
C ILE A 117 -13.11 -6.37 -16.94
N ASP A 118 -14.06 -6.43 -16.00
CA ASP A 118 -14.30 -7.61 -15.18
C ASP A 118 -14.76 -8.81 -16.03
N ALA A 119 -15.58 -8.57 -17.07
CA ALA A 119 -16.00 -9.59 -18.01
C ALA A 119 -14.81 -10.14 -18.82
N ASP A 120 -13.98 -9.25 -19.35
CA ASP A 120 -12.79 -9.61 -20.13
C ASP A 120 -11.75 -10.34 -19.28
N LEU A 121 -11.47 -9.83 -18.07
CA LEU A 121 -10.60 -10.49 -17.10
C LEU A 121 -11.15 -11.86 -16.70
N GLY A 122 -12.45 -11.96 -16.46
CA GLY A 122 -13.12 -13.22 -16.16
C GLY A 122 -12.94 -14.27 -17.28
N ALA A 123 -13.08 -13.85 -18.54
CA ALA A 123 -12.82 -14.70 -19.70
C ALA A 123 -11.35 -15.15 -19.74
N LEU A 124 -10.39 -14.22 -19.60
CA LEU A 124 -8.97 -14.54 -19.58
C LEU A 124 -8.58 -15.48 -18.43
N ILE A 125 -9.13 -15.28 -17.23
CA ILE A 125 -8.89 -16.14 -16.07
C ILE A 125 -9.39 -17.55 -16.36
N LYS A 126 -10.58 -17.69 -16.97
CA LYS A 126 -11.15 -18.97 -17.35
C LYS A 126 -10.28 -19.69 -18.38
N ASP A 127 -9.87 -18.99 -19.45
CA ASP A 127 -9.02 -19.52 -20.51
C ASP A 127 -7.66 -19.98 -19.98
N ARG A 128 -7.16 -19.34 -18.92
CA ARG A 128 -5.90 -19.66 -18.25
C ARG A 128 -6.07 -20.65 -17.09
N ASN A 129 -7.18 -21.38 -17.03
CA ASN A 129 -7.48 -22.38 -15.99
C ASN A 129 -7.37 -21.80 -14.56
N GLY A 130 -7.90 -20.60 -14.35
CA GLY A 130 -7.89 -19.93 -13.05
C GLY A 130 -6.58 -19.24 -12.69
N ARG A 131 -5.66 -19.03 -13.64
CA ARG A 131 -4.43 -18.26 -13.42
C ARG A 131 -4.63 -16.78 -13.76
N ALA A 132 -4.01 -15.90 -12.96
CA ALA A 132 -4.02 -14.47 -13.22
C ALA A 132 -3.48 -14.13 -14.63
N PRO A 133 -4.11 -13.17 -15.34
CA PRO A 133 -3.59 -12.62 -16.58
C PRO A 133 -2.23 -11.93 -16.36
N SER A 134 -1.35 -12.02 -17.35
CA SER A 134 -0.07 -11.31 -17.37
C SER A 134 -0.26 -9.86 -17.84
N ALA A 135 0.77 -9.01 -17.63
CA ALA A 135 0.78 -7.65 -18.18
C ALA A 135 0.56 -7.62 -19.71
N GLY A 136 1.10 -8.62 -20.42
CA GLY A 136 0.91 -8.74 -21.86
C GLY A 136 -0.54 -9.02 -22.25
N ASP A 137 -1.25 -9.86 -21.47
CA ASP A 137 -2.66 -10.17 -21.71
C ASP A 137 -3.54 -8.93 -21.49
N ILE A 138 -3.26 -8.17 -20.44
CA ILE A 138 -4.00 -6.92 -20.11
C ILE A 138 -3.81 -5.86 -21.19
N ALA A 139 -2.60 -5.74 -21.74
CA ALA A 139 -2.33 -4.79 -22.82
C ALA A 139 -3.17 -5.07 -24.09
N VAL A 140 -3.64 -6.31 -24.29
CA VAL A 140 -4.52 -6.66 -25.43
C VAL A 140 -5.92 -6.10 -25.24
N LEU A 141 -6.45 -6.05 -24.02
CA LEU A 141 -7.82 -5.60 -23.72
C LEU A 141 -8.10 -4.13 -24.08
N ARG A 142 -7.06 -3.36 -24.39
CA ARG A 142 -7.15 -1.94 -24.71
C ARG A 142 -7.09 -1.64 -26.21
N ARG A 143 -7.04 -2.68 -27.06
CA ARG A 143 -6.97 -2.53 -28.52
C ARG A 143 -8.33 -2.62 -29.19
#